data_AF-A0A2U1UIW9-F1
#
_entry.id   AF-A0A2U1UIW9-F1
#
_cell.length_a   1.000
_cell.length_b   1.000
_cell.length_c   1.000
_cell.angle_alpha   90.00
_cell.angle_beta   90.00
_cell.angle_gamma   90.00
#
_symmetry.space_group_name_H-M   'P 1'
#
loop_
_entity.id
_entity.type
_entity.pdbx_description
1 polymer ?
#
loop_
_entity_poly.entity_id
_entity_poly.type
_entity_poly.pdbx_seq_one_letter_code
_entity_poly.pdbx_strand_id
1 'polypeptide(L)' 'MQSFDTQVAMAIISRSTGGFSYDTLARALISNVNYPYSQHFLDECRSFCLQLEEKGLLRRCPHCVNVRDEYFEYVHH' A
#
# COMPACT_ATOMS: atom_id res chain seq x y z
N MET A 1 15.10 -2.45 13.32
CA MET A 1 13.77 -2.01 12.87
C MET A 1 13.78 -2.07 11.35
N GLN A 2 12.81 -2.75 10.72
CA GLN A 2 12.62 -2.64 9.27
C GLN A 2 12.08 -1.23 9.00
N SER A 3 12.87 -0.40 8.32
CA SER A 3 12.47 0.97 7.98
C SER A 3 11.56 0.94 6.76
N PHE A 4 10.42 1.60 6.83
CA PHE A 4 9.54 1.81 5.69
C PHE A 4 10.22 2.73 4.66
N ASP A 5 10.50 2.21 3.47
CA ASP A 5 11.12 2.97 2.37
C ASP A 5 10.04 3.49 1.41
N THR A 6 9.78 4.80 1.49
CA THR A 6 8.79 5.50 0.67
C THR A 6 9.13 5.48 -0.83
N GLN A 7 10.41 5.44 -1.21
CA GLN A 7 10.83 5.41 -2.61
C GLN A 7 10.56 4.03 -3.21
N VAL A 8 10.87 2.97 -2.46
CA VAL A 8 10.55 1.59 -2.87
C VAL A 8 9.03 1.40 -2.92
N ALA A 9 8.29 1.92 -1.94
CA ALA A 9 6.84 1.85 -1.91
C ALA A 9 6.23 2.52 -3.15
N MET A 10 6.69 3.72 -3.52
CA MET A 10 6.22 4.42 -4.71
C MET A 10 6.58 3.68 -6.01
N ALA A 11 7.78 3.09 -6.08
CA ALA A 11 8.20 2.29 -7.23
C ALA A 11 7.34 1.03 -7.42
N ILE A 12 6.87 0.42 -6.34
CA ILE A 12 5.93 -0.73 -6.38
C ILE A 12 4.55 -0.24 -6.82
N ILE A 13 4.03 0.79 -6.18
CA ILE A 13 2.68 1.34 -6.44
C ILE A 13 2.53 1.79 -7.89
N SER A 14 3.50 2.54 -8.43
CA SER A 14 3.47 3.04 -9.81
C SER A 14 3.50 1.94 -10.88
N ARG A 15 3.91 0.73 -10.51
CA ARG A 15 3.92 -0.46 -11.38
C ARG A 15 2.72 -1.38 -11.13
N SER A 16 1.88 -1.07 -10.14
CA SER A 16 0.68 -1.85 -9.84
C SER A 16 -0.29 -1.77 -11.01
N THR A 17 -0.63 -2.91 -11.58
CA THR A 17 -1.63 -3.02 -12.64
C THR A 17 -2.97 -3.40 -12.01
N GLY A 18 -3.65 -2.40 -11.45
CA GLY A 18 -4.95 -2.54 -10.78
C GLY A 18 -4.92 -2.21 -9.29
N GLY A 19 -6.03 -2.53 -8.62
CA GLY A 19 -6.24 -2.25 -7.20
C GLY A 19 -5.36 -3.12 -6.30
N PHE A 20 -4.75 -2.50 -5.29
CA PHE A 20 -3.93 -3.15 -4.28
C PHE A 20 -4.36 -2.73 -2.87
N SER A 21 -4.12 -3.59 -1.89
CA SER A 21 -4.30 -3.26 -0.47
C SER A 21 -2.98 -2.83 0.17
N TYR A 22 -3.04 -2.09 1.28
CA TYR A 22 -1.84 -1.78 2.06
C TYR A 22 -1.12 -3.04 2.60
N ASP A 23 -1.84 -4.16 2.78
CA ASP A 23 -1.26 -5.47 3.10
C ASP A 23 -0.42 -6.01 1.94
N THR A 24 -0.92 -5.87 0.71
CA THR A 24 -0.17 -6.25 -0.50
C THR A 24 1.09 -5.41 -0.65
N LEU A 25 0.99 -4.11 -0.39
CA LEU A 25 2.15 -3.21 -0.36
C LEU A 25 3.17 -3.63 0.71
N ALA A 26 2.71 -3.93 1.92
CA ALA A 26 3.57 -4.37 3.02
C ALA A 26 4.34 -5.66 2.66
N ARG A 27 3.65 -6.64 2.06
CA ARG A 27 4.25 -7.87 1.55
C ARG A 27 5.23 -7.61 0.42
N ALA A 28 4.94 -6.68 -0.48
CA ALA A 28 5.83 -6.35 -1.59
C ALA A 28 7.10 -5.61 -1.13
N LEU A 29 6.99 -4.78 -0.09
CA LEU A 29 8.12 -4.10 0.55
C LEU A 29 9.02 -5.07 1.30
N ILE A 30 8.43 -6.10 1.91
CA ILE A 30 9.16 -7.15 2.59
C ILE A 30 9.39 -8.28 1.58
N SER A 31 10.47 -8.15 0.80
CA SER A 31 10.94 -9.12 -0.19
C SER A 31 11.00 -10.59 0.32
N ASN A 32 10.94 -10.81 1.64
CA ASN A 32 10.93 -12.12 2.26
C ASN A 32 9.53 -12.48 2.82
N VAL A 33 8.80 -13.28 2.06
CA VAL A 33 7.44 -13.79 2.37
C VAL A 33 7.35 -14.51 3.73
N ASN A 34 8.50 -14.93 4.29
CA ASN A 34 8.57 -15.66 5.56
C ASN A 34 8.72 -14.77 6.80
N TYR A 35 8.78 -13.43 6.66
CA TYR A 35 8.89 -12.53 7.80
C TYR A 35 7.55 -11.88 8.12
N PRO A 36 6.92 -12.19 9.27
CA PRO A 36 5.75 -11.45 9.70
C PRO A 36 6.15 -9.99 9.97
N TYR A 37 5.49 -9.05 9.31
CA TYR A 37 5.61 -7.63 9.64
C TYR A 37 4.87 -7.31 10.93
N SER A 38 5.36 -6.29 11.65
CA SER A 38 4.65 -5.76 12.80
C SER A 38 3.38 -5.02 12.35
N GLN A 39 2.39 -4.93 13.26
CA GLN A 39 1.21 -4.09 13.04
C GLN A 39 1.60 -2.63 12.74
N HIS A 40 2.66 -2.13 13.39
CA HIS A 40 3.21 -0.80 13.12
C HIS A 40 3.58 -0.60 11.65
N PHE A 41 4.21 -1.61 11.02
CA PHE A 41 4.59 -1.52 9.62
C PHE A 41 3.38 -1.51 8.68
N LEU A 42 2.32 -2.26 9.00
CA LEU A 42 1.04 -2.15 8.29
C LEU A 42 0.43 -0.75 8.43
N ASP A 43 0.47 -0.18 9.63
CA ASP A 43 -0.08 1.14 9.90
C ASP A 43 0.70 2.24 9.14
N GLU A 44 2.02 2.08 8.98
CA GLU A 44 2.85 2.93 8.12
C GLU A 44 2.47 2.79 6.63
N CYS A 45 2.31 1.55 6.13
CA CYS A 45 1.87 1.30 4.76
C CYS A 45 0.49 1.93 4.48
N ARG A 46 -0.44 1.79 5.43
CA ARG A 46 -1.77 2.38 5.34
C ARG A 46 -1.70 3.90 5.33
N SER A 47 -0.98 4.49 6.27
CA SER A 47 -0.80 5.94 6.36
C SER A 47 -0.19 6.51 5.08
N PHE A 48 0.77 5.81 4.48
CA PHE A 48 1.37 6.19 3.21
C PHE A 48 0.35 6.16 2.06
N CYS A 49 -0.47 5.10 1.95
CA CYS A 49 -1.51 5.02 0.92
C CYS A 49 -2.53 6.17 1.08
N LEU A 50 -2.93 6.50 2.30
CA LEU A 50 -3.84 7.62 2.57
C LEU A 50 -3.21 8.97 2.16
N GLN A 51 -1.94 9.21 2.47
CA GLN A 51 -1.24 10.43 2.04
C GLN A 51 -1.15 10.54 0.51
N LEU A 52 -0.95 9.43 -0.20
CA LEU A 52 -0.91 9.44 -1.66
C LEU A 52 -2.29 9.71 -2.26
N GLU A 53 -3.35 9.21 -1.63
CA GLU A 53 -4.71 9.50 -2.04
C GLU A 53 -5.09 10.96 -1.79
N GLU A 54 -4.73 11.54 -0.64
CA GLU A 54 -4.90 12.99 -0.38
C GLU A 54 -4.19 13.85 -1.44
N LYS A 55 -3.06 13.37 -1.97
CA LYS A 55 -2.32 14.00 -3.07
C LYS A 55 -2.90 13.73 -4.45
N GLY A 56 -3.97 12.92 -4.56
CA GLY A 56 -4.59 12.53 -5.83
C GLY A 56 -3.80 11.50 -6.64
N LEU A 57 -2.76 10.90 -6.08
CA LEU A 57 -1.94 9.87 -6.73
C LEU A 57 -2.56 8.47 -6.63
N LEU A 58 -3.35 8.25 -5.57
CA LEU A 58 -4.15 7.04 -5.39
C LEU A 58 -5.63 7.39 -5.36
N ARG A 59 -6.45 6.41 -5.69
CA ARG A 59 -7.90 6.46 -5.51
C ARG A 59 -8.34 5.29 -4.65
N ARG A 60 -9.07 5.53 -3.56
CA ARG A 60 -9.74 4.45 -2.81
C ARG A 60 -10.88 3.86 -3.64
N CYS A 61 -10.91 2.53 -3.75
CA CYS A 61 -11.96 1.81 -4.46
C CYS A 61 -13.15 1.55 -3.51
N PRO A 62 -14.38 2.02 -3.84
CA PRO A 62 -15.54 1.86 -2.96
C PRO A 62 -16.10 0.44 -2.93
N HIS A 63 -15.69 -0.44 -3.86
CA HIS A 63 -16.23 -1.80 -4.03
C HIS A 63 -15.46 -2.85 -3.21
N CYS A 64 -15.27 -2.61 -1.92
CA CYS A 64 -14.62 -3.57 -1.04
C CYS A 64 -15.68 -4.41 -0.33
N VAL A 65 -15.74 -5.71 -0.62
CA VAL A 65 -16.68 -6.66 0.02
C VAL A 65 -16.43 -6.75 1.54
N ASN A 66 -15.20 -6.49 1.98
CA ASN A 66 -14.82 -6.34 3.37
C ASN A 66 -14.32 -4.91 3.63
N VAL A 67 -14.92 -4.23 4.61
CA VAL A 67 -14.52 -2.87 5.07
C VAL A 67 -13.06 -2.83 5.58
N ARG A 68 -12.49 -3.99 5.94
CA ARG A 68 -11.11 -4.10 6.41
C ARG A 68 -10.07 -4.15 5.29
N ASP A 69 -10.50 -4.43 4.06
CA ASP A 69 -9.62 -4.46 2.91
C ASP A 69 -9.79 -3.14 2.17
N GLU A 70 -9.19 -2.06 2.67
CA GLU A 70 -9.11 -0.80 1.94
C GLU A 70 -8.25 -1.02 0.69
N TYR A 71 -8.87 -0.97 -0.49
CA TYR A 71 -8.17 -1.07 -1.77
C TYR A 71 -7.91 0.32 -2.37
N PHE A 72 -6.72 0.47 -2.93
CA PHE A 72 -6.25 1.67 -3.61
C PHE A 72 -5.88 1.32 -5.05
N GLU A 73 -6.21 2.20 -5.99
CA GLU A 73 -5.74 2.14 -7.37
C GLU A 73 -4.79 3.30 -7.65
N TYR A 74 -3.69 3.02 -8.34
CA TYR A 74 -2.79 4.07 -8.80
C TYR A 74 -3.43 4.84 -9.96
N VAL A 75 -3.47 6.17 -9.81
CA VAL A 75 -4.00 7.05 -10.84
C VAL A 75 -2.88 7.36 -11.82
N HIS A 76 -2.91 6.69 -12.97
CA HIS A 76 -2.03 7.04 -14.10
C HIS A 76 -2.47 8.40 -14.67
N HIS A 77 -1.60 9.40 -14.53
CA HIS A 77 -1.73 10.69 -15.21
C HIS A 77 -1.19 10.62 -16.64
#